data_AF-A0A6G3XCY8-F1
#
_entry.id   AF-A0A6G3XCY8-F1
#
_cell.length_a   1.000
_cell.length_b   1.000
_cell.length_c   1.000
_cell.angle_alpha   90.00
_cell.angle_beta   90.00
_cell.angle_gamma   90.00
#
_symmetry.space_group_name_H-M   'P 1'
#
loop_
_entity.id
_entity.type
_entity.pdbx_description
1 polymer ?
#
loop_
_entity_poly.entity_id
_entity_poly.type
_entity_poly.pdbx_seq_one_letter_code
_entity_poly.pdbx_strand_id
1 'polypeptide(L)' 'SYCYYNVDPTIIQEHGFKAPVKPGVKFHSLIVVSLGGNGQYEHVINDVGSPTSGPDTIPSQVVNFP' A
#
# COMPACT_ATOMS: atom_id res chain seq x y z
N SER A 1 2.19 -4.48 -3.81
CA SER A 1 3.06 -4.93 -2.70
C SER A 1 2.22 -5.68 -1.67
N TYR A 2 2.78 -6.65 -0.95
CA TYR A 2 2.08 -7.35 0.14
C TYR A 2 2.90 -7.23 1.43
N CYS A 3 2.25 -7.14 2.59
CA CYS A 3 2.93 -7.25 3.89
C CYS A 3 2.39 -8.42 4.71
N TYR A 4 3.29 -9.04 5.46
CA TYR A 4 3.00 -10.09 6.44
C TYR A 4 4.00 -9.97 7.59
N TYR A 5 3.88 -8.91 8.38
CA TYR A 5 4.73 -8.64 9.53
C TYR A 5 4.31 -9.52 10.72
N ASN A 6 4.35 -10.84 10.55
CA ASN A 6 3.88 -11.80 11.55
C ASN A 6 4.68 -11.78 12.86
N VAL A 7 5.94 -11.33 12.83
CA VAL A 7 6.78 -11.20 14.02
C VAL A 7 6.37 -9.99 14.86
N ASP A 8 6.05 -8.87 14.21
CA ASP A 8 5.49 -7.68 14.86
C ASP A 8 4.34 -7.11 14.01
N PRO A 9 3.10 -7.57 14.26
CA PRO A 9 1.92 -7.14 13.51
C PRO A 9 1.54 -5.67 13.73
N THR A 10 2.22 -4.96 14.63
CA THR A 10 1.95 -3.53 14.89
C THR A 10 2.67 -2.61 13.91
N ILE A 11 3.60 -3.15 13.11
CA ILE A 11 4.36 -2.39 12.12
C ILE A 11 3.42 -1.76 11.08
N ILE A 12 3.67 -0.49 10.82
CA ILE A 12 3.02 0.30 9.78
C ILE A 12 4.07 0.61 8.70
N GLN A 13 3.81 0.15 7.48
CA GLN A 13 4.58 0.55 6.30
C GLN A 13 3.92 1.75 5.65
N GLU A 14 4.66 2.83 5.43
CA GLU A 14 4.09 4.07 4.88
C GLU A 14 3.44 3.80 3.50
N HIS A 15 4.21 3.32 2.53
CA HIS A 15 3.71 2.98 1.19
C HIS A 15 4.36 1.72 0.62
N GLY A 16 3.68 1.09 -0.34
CA GLY A 16 4.25 0.01 -1.15
C GLY A 16 5.14 0.52 -2.29
N PHE A 17 4.90 1.75 -2.76
CA PHE A 17 5.60 2.33 -3.90
C PHE A 17 5.98 3.78 -3.62
N LYS A 18 7.10 4.24 -4.18
CA LYS A 18 7.50 5.65 -4.14
C LYS A 18 8.01 6.11 -5.50
N ALA A 19 7.48 7.21 -5.99
CA ALA A 19 7.91 7.77 -7.27
C ALA A 19 7.81 9.31 -7.29
N PRO A 20 8.60 10.01 -8.14
CA PRO A 20 8.43 11.44 -8.37
C PRO A 20 7.08 11.76 -9.02
N VAL A 21 6.42 12.83 -8.56
CA VAL A 21 5.25 13.41 -9.24
C VAL A 21 5.74 14.32 -10.36
N LYS A 22 5.94 13.75 -11.55
CA LYS A 22 6.46 14.45 -12.74
C LYS A 22 5.78 13.96 -14.02
N PRO A 23 5.65 14.82 -15.04
CA PRO A 23 5.22 14.37 -16.36
C PRO A 23 6.04 13.17 -16.85
N GLY A 24 5.36 12.12 -17.30
CA GLY A 24 5.98 10.91 -17.86
C GLY A 24 6.29 9.78 -16.87
N VAL A 25 6.22 9.99 -15.55
CA VAL A 25 6.46 8.92 -14.54
C VAL A 25 5.14 8.30 -14.11
N LYS A 26 4.53 7.46 -14.96
CA LYS A 26 3.17 6.93 -14.77
C LYS A 26 3.10 5.48 -14.33
N PHE A 27 2.07 5.17 -13.56
CA PHE A 27 1.66 3.87 -13.09
C PHE A 27 0.15 3.71 -13.28
N HIS A 28 -0.27 2.47 -13.47
CA HIS A 28 -1.66 2.10 -13.64
C HIS A 28 -1.92 0.84 -12.80
N SER A 29 -3.07 0.80 -12.13
CA SER A 29 -3.55 -0.35 -11.34
C SER A 29 -2.58 -0.83 -10.25
N LEU A 30 -2.16 0.08 -9.38
CA LEU A 30 -1.35 -0.25 -8.21
C LEU A 30 -2.20 -0.80 -7.07
N ILE A 31 -1.65 -1.78 -6.34
CA ILE A 31 -2.28 -2.34 -5.14
C ILE A 31 -1.26 -2.54 -3.99
N VAL A 32 -1.75 -2.36 -2.77
CA VAL A 32 -1.10 -2.88 -1.55
C VAL A 32 -2.09 -3.72 -0.74
N VAL A 33 -1.59 -4.74 -0.05
CA VAL A 33 -2.42 -5.68 0.72
C VAL A 33 -1.72 -6.10 2.00
N SER A 34 -2.44 -6.10 3.12
CA SER A 34 -2.03 -6.78 4.35
C SER A 34 -2.55 -8.22 4.35
N LEU A 35 -1.67 -9.18 4.58
CA LEU A 35 -2.04 -10.60 4.65
C LEU A 35 -2.48 -10.93 6.07
N GLY A 36 -3.78 -11.17 6.26
CA GLY A 36 -4.35 -11.51 7.56
C GLY A 36 -4.24 -10.41 8.62
N GLY A 37 -4.05 -9.15 8.22
CA GLY A 37 -3.88 -8.02 9.14
C GLY A 37 -2.54 -7.97 9.88
N ASN A 38 -1.51 -8.69 9.41
CA ASN A 38 -0.19 -8.71 10.03
C ASN A 38 0.65 -7.51 9.56
N GLY A 39 0.52 -6.41 10.30
CA GLY A 39 0.95 -5.06 9.90
C GLY A 39 0.04 -4.46 8.82
N GLN A 40 0.22 -3.18 8.54
CA GLN A 40 -0.64 -2.43 7.61
C GLN A 40 0.16 -1.46 6.75
N TYR A 41 -0.41 -1.07 5.61
CA TYR A 41 0.05 0.07 4.81
C TYR A 41 -0.74 1.32 5.17
N GLU A 42 -0.10 2.48 5.23
CA GLU A 42 -0.80 3.78 5.30
C GLU A 42 -1.32 4.23 3.94
N HIS A 43 -0.55 3.99 2.87
CA HIS A 43 -0.87 4.38 1.51
C HIS A 43 -0.42 3.33 0.48
N VAL A 44 -0.92 3.49 -0.75
CA VAL A 44 -0.52 2.64 -1.88
C VAL A 44 0.82 3.13 -2.44
N ILE A 45 0.90 4.43 -2.79
CA ILE A 45 2.07 5.06 -3.40
C ILE A 45 2.26 6.48 -2.87
N ASN A 46 3.47 6.85 -2.46
CA ASN A 46 3.74 8.11 -1.76
C ASN A 46 2.68 8.30 -0.64
N ASP A 47 1.94 9.41 -0.66
CA ASP A 47 0.83 9.78 0.24
C ASP A 47 -0.56 9.53 -0.39
N VAL A 48 -0.65 8.70 -1.43
CA VAL A 48 -1.88 8.45 -2.21
C VAL A 48 -2.40 7.02 -2.06
N GLY A 49 -3.72 6.92 -1.92
CA GLY A 49 -4.47 5.67 -1.76
C GLY A 49 -4.74 5.35 -0.31
N SER A 50 -5.88 4.72 -0.02
CA SER A 50 -6.31 4.42 1.35
C SER A 50 -5.36 3.45 2.06
N PRO A 51 -5.31 3.46 3.40
CA PRO A 51 -4.60 2.45 4.15
C PRO A 51 -5.24 1.06 3.95
N THR A 52 -4.47 0.01 4.20
CA THR A 52 -5.06 -1.30 4.48
C THR A 52 -5.56 -1.32 5.93
N SER A 53 -6.58 -2.12 6.21
CA SER A 53 -7.16 -2.16 7.56
C SER A 53 -7.82 -3.50 7.84
N GLY A 54 -7.87 -3.86 9.12
CA GLY A 54 -8.53 -5.08 9.57
C GLY A 54 -7.74 -6.35 9.22
N PRO A 55 -8.31 -7.52 9.57
CA PRO A 55 -7.68 -8.82 9.34
C PRO A 55 -7.98 -9.38 7.94
N ASP A 56 -9.05 -8.93 7.30
CA ASP A 56 -9.43 -9.41 5.98
C ASP A 56 -8.43 -8.91 4.93
N THR A 57 -8.04 -9.81 4.03
CA THR A 57 -7.01 -9.54 3.01
C THR A 57 -7.61 -8.77 1.84
N ILE A 58 -8.05 -7.54 2.13
CA ILE A 58 -8.70 -6.64 1.18
C ILE A 58 -7.64 -5.71 0.57
N PRO A 59 -7.46 -5.70 -0.75
CA PRO A 59 -6.52 -4.79 -1.39
C PRO A 59 -6.95 -3.32 -1.30
N SER A 60 -6.00 -2.44 -0.97
CA SER A 60 -6.10 -1.01 -1.26
C SER A 60 -5.52 -0.72 -2.63
N GLN A 61 -6.16 0.19 -3.39
CA GLN A 61 -5.88 0.36 -4.82
C GLN A 61 -5.73 1.83 -5.21
N VAL A 62 -4.84 2.09 -6.17
CA VAL A 62 -4.74 3.35 -6.92
C VAL A 62 -4.74 2.99 -8.40
N VAL A 63 -5.79 3.39 -9.11
CA VAL A 63 -5.98 3.00 -10.52
C VAL A 63 -5.00 3.73 -11.44
N ASN A 64 -4.62 4.97 -11.13
CA ASN A 64 -3.68 5.76 -11.93
C ASN A 64 -2.78 6.61 -11.02
N PHE A 65 -1.50 6.76 -11.39
CA PHE A 65 -0.51 7.66 -10.78
C PHE A 65 0.50 8.12 -11.85
N PRO A 66 1.18 9.28 -11.77
CA PRO A 66 0.80 10.37 -10.91
C PRO A 66 -0.52 10.96 -11.42
#